data_AF-A0A2H0MZS5-F1
#
_entry.id   AF-A0A2H0MZS5-F1
#
_cell.length_a   1.000
_cell.length_b   1.000
_cell.length_c   1.000
_cell.angle_alpha   90.00
_cell.angle_beta   90.00
_cell.angle_gamma   90.00
#
_symmetry.space_group_name_H-M   'P 1'
#
loop_
_entity.id
_entity.type
_entity.pdbx_description
1 polymer ?
#
loop_
_entity_poly.entity_id
_entity_poly.type
_entity_poly.pdbx_seq_one_letter_code
_entity_poly.pdbx_strand_id
1 'polypeptide(L)'
;MENFIQKLIPWIFTHGIKIFGILITVYLINRTGVKIIERIIRKGVKDTTREATEKRQNTLIGVLAGAFKIIIWLVAITMILPELGINVG
;
A
#
# COMPACT_ATOMS: atom_id res chain seq x y z
N MET A 1 -5.78 30.53 -18.79
CA MET A 1 -5.28 29.15 -18.56
C MET A 1 -3.78 29.09 -18.22
N GLU A 2 -2.98 30.11 -18.55
CA GLU A 2 -1.52 30.13 -18.30
C GLU A 2 -1.13 30.10 -16.81
N ASN A 3 -1.95 30.68 -15.93
CA ASN A 3 -1.70 30.73 -14.48
C ASN A 3 -1.79 29.36 -13.77
N PHE A 4 -2.48 28.37 -14.35
CA PHE A 4 -2.65 27.05 -13.72
C PHE A 4 -1.39 26.19 -13.93
N ILE A 5 -0.83 26.21 -15.14
CA ILE A 5 0.40 25.47 -15.48
C ILE A 5 1.61 26.03 -14.72
N GLN A 6 1.73 27.36 -14.59
CA GLN A 6 2.84 27.99 -13.87
C GLN A 6 2.82 27.74 -12.35
N LYS A 7 1.64 27.46 -11.76
CA LYS A 7 1.51 27.06 -10.35
C LYS A 7 1.73 25.56 -10.14
N LEU A 8 1.37 24.73 -11.12
CA LEU A 8 1.54 23.28 -11.03
C LEU A 8 3.00 22.82 -11.10
N ILE A 9 3.84 23.50 -11.89
CA ILE A 9 5.27 23.17 -12.02
C ILE A 9 6.03 23.23 -10.68
N PRO A 10 6.04 24.36 -9.93
CA PRO A 10 6.73 24.42 -8.66
C PRO A 10 6.11 23.46 -7.63
N TRP A 11 4.78 23.29 -7.64
CA TRP A 11 4.07 22.36 -6.77
C TRP A 11 4.52 20.90 -6.99
N ILE A 12 4.64 20.45 -8.25
CA ILE A 12 5.18 19.13 -8.60
C ILE A 12 6.64 18.98 -8.15
N PHE A 13 7.47 20.01 -8.27
CA PHE A 13 8.87 19.91 -7.84
C PHE A 13 9.00 19.84 -6.31
N THR A 14 8.20 20.59 -5.56
CA THR A 14 8.26 20.59 -4.09
C THR A 14 7.57 19.39 -3.47
N HIS A 15 6.48 18.90 -4.05
CA HIS A 15 5.67 17.84 -3.46
C HIS A 15 5.86 16.50 -4.15
N GLY A 16 6.30 16.49 -5.42
CA GLY A 16 6.62 15.28 -6.15
C GLY A 16 7.69 14.46 -5.44
N ILE A 17 8.69 15.08 -4.80
CA ILE A 17 9.70 14.37 -4.00
C ILE A 17 9.09 13.66 -2.78
N LYS A 18 8.11 14.28 -2.11
CA LYS A 18 7.42 13.67 -0.98
C LYS A 18 6.49 12.56 -1.44
N ILE A 19 5.73 12.78 -2.52
CA ILE A 19 4.88 11.75 -3.14
C ILE A 19 5.74 10.57 -3.59
N PHE A 20 6.91 10.81 -4.16
CA PHE A 20 7.86 9.78 -4.54
C PHE A 20 8.37 9.01 -3.31
N GLY A 21 8.67 9.69 -2.21
CA GLY A 21 9.00 9.06 -0.93
C GLY A 21 7.87 8.19 -0.36
N ILE A 22 6.62 8.66 -0.44
CA ILE A 22 5.43 7.90 -0.02
C ILE A 22 5.26 6.66 -0.90
N LEU A 23 5.37 6.81 -2.22
CA LEU A 23 5.28 5.69 -3.17
C LEU A 23 6.36 4.64 -2.93
N ILE A 24 7.60 5.05 -2.68
CA ILE A 24 8.69 4.13 -2.31
C ILE A 24 8.37 3.40 -1.00
N THR A 25 7.90 4.13 0.00
CA THR A 25 7.55 3.57 1.32
C THR A 25 6.41 2.55 1.19
N VAL A 26 5.34 2.92 0.50
CA VAL A 26 4.19 2.07 0.16
C VAL A 26 4.63 0.82 -0.60
N TYR A 27 5.49 0.98 -1.60
CA TYR A 27 6.01 -0.13 -2.38
C TYR A 27 6.83 -1.10 -1.51
N LEU A 28 7.70 -0.57 -0.66
CA LEU A 28 8.53 -1.37 0.24
C LEU A 28 7.67 -2.13 1.25
N ILE A 29 6.71 -1.45 1.89
CA ILE A 29 5.78 -2.04 2.87
C ILE A 29 4.90 -3.09 2.22
N ASN A 30 4.35 -2.84 1.03
CA ASN A 30 3.50 -3.82 0.35
C ASN A 30 4.30 -5.10 0.03
N ARG A 31 5.55 -4.95 -0.43
CA ARG A 31 6.42 -6.08 -0.75
C ARG A 31 6.81 -6.90 0.47
N THR A 32 7.20 -6.26 1.58
CA THR A 32 7.55 -6.98 2.82
C THR A 32 6.32 -7.52 3.54
N GLY A 33 5.21 -6.76 3.57
CA GLY A 33 3.97 -7.13 4.23
C GLY A 33 3.35 -8.40 3.66
N VAL A 34 3.21 -8.51 2.34
CA VAL A 34 2.69 -9.74 1.70
C VAL A 34 3.57 -10.95 2.02
N LYS A 35 4.90 -10.78 2.01
CA LYS A 35 5.85 -11.85 2.32
C LYS A 35 5.78 -12.29 3.80
N ILE A 36 5.54 -11.35 4.71
CA ILE A 36 5.34 -11.63 6.14
C ILE A 36 4.01 -12.37 6.34
N ILE A 37 2.92 -11.89 5.73
CA ILE A 37 1.59 -12.52 5.75
C ILE A 37 1.68 -13.97 5.29
N GLU A 38 2.33 -14.21 4.15
CA GLU A 38 2.56 -15.56 3.63
C GLU A 38 3.35 -16.43 4.63
N ARG A 39 4.44 -15.90 5.21
CA ARG A 39 5.28 -16.65 6.16
C ARG A 39 4.54 -16.99 7.46
N ILE A 40 3.72 -16.08 7.98
CA ILE A 40 2.93 -16.30 9.19
C ILE A 40 1.87 -17.36 8.93
N ILE A 41 1.12 -17.25 7.83
CA ILE A 41 0.03 -18.17 7.50
C ILE A 41 0.58 -19.57 7.20
N ARG A 42 1.69 -19.68 6.47
CA ARG A 42 2.39 -20.95 6.22
C ARG A 42 2.91 -21.62 7.49
N LYS A 43 3.27 -20.84 8.52
CA LYS A 43 3.74 -21.38 9.82
C LYS A 43 2.60 -21.73 10.77
N GLY A 44 1.53 -20.93 10.79
CA GLY A 44 0.45 -21.03 11.77
C GLY A 44 -0.64 -22.04 11.38
N VAL A 45 -0.90 -22.22 10.08
CA VAL A 45 -1.95 -23.14 9.60
C VAL A 45 -1.32 -24.44 9.14
N LYS A 46 -1.57 -25.51 9.90
CA LYS A 46 -1.31 -26.90 9.51
C LYS A 46 -2.63 -27.67 9.60
N ASP A 47 -3.13 -28.14 8.46
CA ASP A 47 -4.26 -29.05 8.41
C ASP A 47 -3.77 -30.49 8.17
N THR A 48 -4.67 -31.45 8.37
CA THR A 48 -4.40 -32.89 8.25
C THR A 48 -3.94 -33.31 6.85
N THR A 49 -4.33 -32.59 5.80
CA THR A 49 -3.92 -32.85 4.41
C THR A 49 -3.26 -31.62 3.78
N ARG A 50 -2.27 -31.87 2.90
CA ARG A 50 -1.51 -30.79 2.22
C ARG A 50 -2.42 -29.90 1.38
N GLU A 51 -3.37 -30.49 0.64
CA GLU A 51 -4.31 -29.73 -0.20
C GLU A 51 -5.27 -28.83 0.59
N ALA A 52 -5.84 -29.33 1.69
CA ALA A 52 -6.73 -28.53 2.53
C ALA A 52 -5.98 -27.38 3.21
N THR A 53 -4.73 -27.65 3.62
CA THR A 53 -3.82 -26.63 4.17
C THR A 53 -3.56 -25.54 3.14
N GLU A 54 -3.15 -25.91 1.92
CA GLU A 54 -2.82 -24.93 0.86
C GLU A 54 -4.04 -24.10 0.44
N LYS A 55 -5.22 -24.72 0.32
CA LYS A 55 -6.45 -24.00 -0.04
C LYS A 55 -6.80 -22.95 1.01
N ARG A 56 -6.73 -23.29 2.30
CA ARG A 56 -6.98 -22.37 3.42
C ARG A 56 -5.93 -21.27 3.50
N GLN A 57 -4.66 -21.64 3.37
CA GLN A 57 -3.56 -20.67 3.35
C GLN A 57 -3.74 -19.66 2.22
N ASN A 58 -4.07 -20.11 1.00
CA ASN A 58 -4.27 -19.23 -0.14
C ASN A 58 -5.45 -18.28 0.05
N THR A 59 -6.57 -18.74 0.63
CA THR A 59 -7.69 -17.85 0.94
C THR A 59 -7.32 -16.82 2.00
N LEU A 60 -6.70 -17.23 3.11
CA LEU A 60 -6.28 -16.29 4.16
C LEU A 60 -5.25 -15.29 3.63
N ILE A 61 -4.24 -15.76 2.87
CA ILE A 61 -3.23 -14.89 2.25
C ILE A 61 -3.92 -13.92 1.30
N GLY A 62 -4.85 -14.39 0.48
CA GLY A 62 -5.58 -13.55 -0.47
C GLY A 62 -6.37 -12.44 0.20
N VAL A 63 -7.15 -12.77 1.24
CA VAL A 63 -7.96 -11.79 1.98
C VAL A 63 -7.07 -10.82 2.76
N LEU A 64 -6.05 -11.31 3.48
CA LEU A 64 -5.14 -10.47 4.26
C LEU A 64 -4.29 -9.57 3.36
N ALA A 65 -3.70 -10.10 2.28
CA ALA A 65 -2.94 -9.30 1.32
C ALA A 65 -3.81 -8.29 0.59
N GLY A 66 -5.05 -8.67 0.23
CA GLY A 66 -6.03 -7.77 -0.37
C GLY A 66 -6.39 -6.61 0.56
N ALA A 67 -6.76 -6.92 1.81
CA ALA A 67 -7.07 -5.92 2.83
C ALA A 67 -5.86 -5.02 3.12
N PHE A 68 -4.67 -5.60 3.26
CA PHE A 68 -3.43 -4.86 3.50
C PHE A 68 -3.13 -3.88 2.35
N LYS A 69 -3.30 -4.31 1.10
CA LYS A 69 -3.15 -3.45 -0.08
C LYS A 69 -4.15 -2.29 -0.08
N ILE A 70 -5.42 -2.54 0.28
CA ILE A 70 -6.45 -1.49 0.37
C ILE A 70 -6.08 -0.47 1.45
N ILE A 71 -5.70 -0.92 2.64
CA ILE A 71 -5.31 -0.04 3.75
C ILE A 71 -4.11 0.82 3.37
N ILE A 72 -3.07 0.21 2.78
CA ILE A 72 -1.89 0.96 2.33
C ILE A 72 -2.29 2.03 1.30
N TRP A 73 -3.17 1.69 0.36
CA TRP A 73 -3.60 2.63 -0.65
C TRP A 73 -4.40 3.78 -0.05
N LEU A 74 -5.28 3.51 0.93
CA LEU A 74 -5.98 4.54 1.69
C LEU A 74 -5.01 5.47 2.41
N VAL A 75 -4.03 4.91 3.13
CA VAL A 75 -3.00 5.69 3.82
C VAL A 75 -2.21 6.55 2.83
N ALA A 76 -1.82 5.97 1.68
CA ALA A 76 -1.12 6.69 0.62
C ALA A 76 -1.94 7.89 0.11
N ILE A 77 -3.23 7.72 -0.15
CA ILE A 77 -4.11 8.83 -0.56
C ILE A 77 -4.16 9.88 0.55
N THR A 78 -4.40 9.48 1.80
CA THR A 78 -4.49 10.43 2.93
C THR A 78 -3.20 11.19 3.16
N MET A 79 -2.06 10.62 2.79
CA MET A 79 -0.75 11.26 2.92
C MET A 79 -0.44 12.18 1.72
N ILE A 80 -1.03 11.91 0.54
CA ILE A 80 -0.91 12.75 -0.66
C ILE A 80 -1.90 13.93 -0.63
N LEU A 81 -3.07 13.77 -0.02
CA LEU A 81 -4.12 14.81 0.07
C LEU A 81 -3.63 16.14 0.68
N PRO A 82 -2.90 16.17 1.82
CA PRO A 82 -2.32 17.39 2.38
C PRO A 82 -1.35 18.08 1.42
N GLU A 83 -0.57 17.31 0.66
CA GLU A 83 0.32 17.87 -0.35
C GLU A 83 -0.49 18.54 -1.48
N LEU A 84 -1.66 18.02 -1.85
CA LEU A 84 -2.56 18.68 -2.81
C LEU A 84 -3.22 19.96 -2.28
N GLY A 85 -2.89 20.40 -1.06
CA GLY A 85 -3.53 21.54 -0.40
C GLY A 85 -4.90 21.20 0.19
N ILE A 86 -5.28 19.92 0.18
CA ILE A 86 -6.47 19.42 0.87
C ILE A 86 -6.01 19.03 2.27
N ASN A 87 -6.14 19.96 3.21
CA ASN A 87 -5.75 19.73 4.59
C ASN A 87 -6.64 18.64 5.20
N VAL A 88 -6.09 17.43 5.34
CA VAL A 88 -6.70 16.34 6.11
C VAL A 88 -6.23 16.58 7.53
N GLY A 89 -7.16 17.00 8.39
CA GLY A 89 -6.93 17.60 9.71
C GLY A 89 -5.89 16.94 10.61
#